data_AF-A0A1Y3B1T7-F1
#
_entry.id   AF-A0A1Y3B1T7-F1
#
_cell.length_a   1.000
_cell.length_b   1.000
_cell.length_c   1.000
_cell.angle_alpha   90.00
_cell.angle_beta   90.00
_cell.angle_gamma   90.00
#
_symmetry.space_group_name_H-M   'P 1'
#
loop_
_entity.id
_entity.type
_entity.pdbx_description
1 polymer ?
#
loop_
_entity_poly.entity_id
_entity_poly.type
_entity_poly.pdbx_seq_one_letter_code
_entity_poly.pdbx_strand_id
1 'polypeptide(L)'
;ESQSRIDGAICNHTIDDKFNRLDHLKKAGIVNIEMESLVFGSMCRYVNVDAAIICVTLVNRFDGDQVRLSKQQYQELQKRPQKLAIDFIKQRLATIIYNDNSSNHNHQNNK
;
A
#
# COMPACT_ATOMS: atom_id res chain seq x y z
N GLU A 1 20.26 -8.11 -2.30
CA GLU A 1 20.50 -7.67 -3.69
C GLU A 1 19.38 -6.82 -4.31
N SER A 2 18.15 -7.30 -4.55
CA SER A 2 17.09 -6.49 -5.21
C SER A 2 16.61 -5.28 -4.38
N GLN A 3 16.45 -5.47 -3.07
CA GLN A 3 16.04 -4.43 -2.12
C GLN A 3 17.22 -3.78 -1.38
N SER A 4 18.47 -4.05 -1.79
CA SER A 4 19.69 -3.47 -1.17
C SER A 4 19.80 -3.71 0.34
N ARG A 5 19.39 -4.89 0.81
CA ARG A 5 19.63 -5.31 2.20
C ARG A 5 21.03 -5.91 2.31
N ILE A 6 21.69 -5.67 3.44
CA ILE A 6 23.05 -6.16 3.75
C ILE A 6 23.06 -7.34 4.73
N ASP A 7 21.89 -7.95 4.96
CA ASP A 7 21.68 -9.06 5.91
C ASP A 7 21.23 -10.37 5.23
N GLY A 8 21.46 -10.47 3.92
CA GLY A 8 21.24 -11.69 3.14
C GLY A 8 22.43 -12.65 3.21
N ALA A 9 22.21 -13.90 2.80
CA ALA A 9 23.28 -14.91 2.70
C ALA A 9 24.36 -14.53 1.67
N ILE A 10 23.98 -13.78 0.63
CA ILE A 10 24.87 -13.25 -0.40
C ILE A 10 24.72 -11.71 -0.40
N CYS A 11 25.83 -11.00 -0.41
CA CYS A 11 25.83 -9.53 -0.41
C CYS A 11 27.10 -8.98 -1.07
N ASN A 12 26.95 -8.48 -2.30
CA ASN A 12 28.05 -7.93 -3.10
C ASN A 12 28.06 -6.39 -3.12
N HIS A 13 27.45 -5.74 -2.13
CA HIS A 13 27.39 -4.28 -2.02
C HIS A 13 27.66 -3.84 -0.58
N THR A 14 28.20 -2.63 -0.44
CA THR A 14 28.53 -2.03 0.85
C THR A 14 27.31 -1.34 1.48
N ILE A 15 27.46 -0.90 2.73
CA ILE A 15 26.46 -0.07 3.39
C ILE A 15 26.29 1.30 2.69
N ASP A 16 27.37 1.86 2.14
CA ASP A 16 27.33 3.12 1.41
C ASP A 16 26.57 2.97 0.08
N ASP A 17 26.78 1.86 -0.63
CA ASP A 17 26.01 1.53 -1.84
C ASP A 17 24.51 1.42 -1.54
N LYS A 18 24.15 0.80 -0.41
CA LYS A 18 22.77 0.74 0.07
C LYS A 18 22.21 2.15 0.28
N PHE A 19 22.89 3.01 1.04
CA PHE A 19 22.38 4.34 1.35
C PHE A 19 22.30 5.23 0.11
N ASN A 20 23.30 5.20 -0.77
CA ASN A 20 23.27 5.90 -2.05
C ASN A 20 22.04 5.51 -2.89
N ARG A 21 21.71 4.21 -2.91
CA ARG A 21 20.51 3.72 -3.59
C ARG A 21 19.22 4.16 -2.92
N LEU A 22 19.11 4.06 -1.59
CA LEU A 22 17.91 4.49 -0.86
C LEU A 22 17.67 6.00 -1.01
N ASP A 23 18.72 6.81 -0.99
CA ASP A 23 18.64 8.25 -1.23
C ASP A 23 18.20 8.57 -2.66
N HIS A 24 18.70 7.82 -3.65
CA HIS A 24 18.24 7.95 -5.02
C HIS A 24 16.72 7.66 -5.16
N LEU A 25 16.24 6.57 -4.55
CA LEU A 25 14.81 6.23 -4.56
C LEU A 25 13.97 7.31 -3.86
N LYS A 26 14.42 7.80 -2.70
CA LYS A 26 13.75 8.87 -1.96
C LYS A 26 13.67 10.17 -2.76
N LYS A 27 14.75 10.54 -3.46
CA LYS A 27 14.78 11.71 -4.38
C LYS A 27 13.82 11.54 -5.56
N ALA A 28 13.57 10.31 -6.00
CA ALA A 28 12.58 9.98 -7.02
C ALA A 28 11.13 9.93 -6.49
N GLY A 29 10.89 10.23 -5.21
CA GLY A 29 9.56 10.23 -4.60
C GLY A 29 9.06 8.87 -4.10
N ILE A 30 9.92 7.85 -4.09
CA ILE A 30 9.56 6.52 -3.59
C ILE A 30 9.55 6.53 -2.06
N VAL A 31 8.43 6.10 -1.48
CA VAL A 31 8.20 6.14 -0.02
C VAL A 31 8.21 4.75 0.64
N ASN A 32 8.06 3.67 -0.13
CA ASN A 32 8.11 2.29 0.34
C ASN A 32 8.66 1.35 -0.76
N ILE A 33 8.95 0.10 -0.38
CA ILE A 33 9.45 -0.94 -1.27
C ILE A 33 8.69 -2.24 -0.95
N GLU A 34 8.13 -2.89 -1.95
CA GLU A 34 7.43 -4.19 -1.89
C GLU A 34 7.72 -4.98 -3.18
N MET A 35 6.97 -6.04 -3.51
CA MET A 35 7.34 -6.97 -4.58
C MET A 35 6.23 -7.28 -5.60
N GLU A 36 5.02 -6.75 -5.43
CA GLU A 36 3.83 -7.16 -6.17
C GLU A 36 3.17 -6.02 -6.98
N SER A 37 3.39 -4.77 -6.58
CA SER A 37 2.65 -3.60 -7.09
C SER A 37 2.79 -3.39 -8.60
N LEU A 38 3.98 -3.64 -9.14
CA LEU A 38 4.28 -3.39 -10.55
C LEU A 38 3.43 -4.26 -11.47
N VAL A 39 3.41 -5.58 -11.22
CA VAL A 39 2.64 -6.52 -12.04
C VAL A 39 1.15 -6.40 -11.77
N PHE A 40 0.76 -6.16 -10.52
CA PHE A 40 -0.65 -5.94 -10.18
C PHE A 40 -1.22 -4.72 -10.90
N GLY A 41 -0.53 -3.57 -10.81
CA GLY A 41 -0.95 -2.34 -11.46
C GLY A 41 -0.98 -2.44 -12.98
N SER A 42 0.00 -3.12 -13.59
CA SER A 42 0.04 -3.31 -15.04
C SER A 42 -1.11 -4.19 -15.54
N MET A 43 -1.41 -5.29 -14.82
CA MET A 43 -2.53 -6.17 -15.16
C MET A 43 -3.88 -5.46 -15.02
N CYS A 44 -4.12 -4.75 -13.92
CA CYS A 44 -5.37 -4.00 -13.72
C CYS A 44 -5.57 -2.94 -14.80
N ARG A 45 -4.51 -2.20 -15.15
CA ARG A 45 -4.54 -1.24 -16.26
C ARG A 45 -4.86 -1.91 -17.59
N TYR A 46 -4.26 -3.07 -17.87
CA TYR A 46 -4.48 -3.82 -19.11
C TYR A 46 -5.95 -4.26 -19.28
N VAL A 47 -6.61 -4.70 -18.21
CA VAL A 47 -8.03 -5.11 -18.25
C VAL A 47 -9.01 -3.96 -17.93
N ASN A 48 -8.54 -2.72 -17.87
CA ASN A 48 -9.33 -1.52 -17.56
C ASN A 48 -10.12 -1.61 -16.24
N VAL A 49 -9.44 -2.07 -15.19
CA VAL A 49 -9.98 -2.12 -13.82
C VAL A 49 -9.28 -1.08 -12.95
N ASP A 50 -10.06 -0.24 -12.29
CA ASP A 50 -9.55 0.69 -11.28
C ASP A 50 -8.92 -0.09 -10.12
N ALA A 51 -7.68 0.27 -9.77
CA ALA A 51 -6.91 -0.42 -8.76
C ALA A 51 -6.17 0.55 -7.85
N ALA A 52 -5.98 0.12 -6.60
CA ALA A 52 -5.20 0.83 -5.60
C ALA A 52 -4.35 -0.18 -4.82
N ILE A 53 -3.17 0.25 -4.40
CA ILE A 53 -2.24 -0.54 -3.59
C ILE A 53 -2.11 0.14 -2.23
N ILE A 54 -2.38 -0.61 -1.16
CA ILE A 54 -2.32 -0.12 0.21
C ILE A 54 -1.34 -0.98 0.99
N CYS A 55 -0.19 -0.40 1.35
CA CYS A 55 0.85 -1.08 2.11
C CYS A 55 1.03 -0.42 3.48
N VAL A 56 1.49 -1.20 4.45
CA VAL A 56 2.04 -0.68 5.71
C VAL A 56 3.55 -0.84 5.69
N THR A 57 4.27 0.14 6.24
CA THR A 57 5.73 0.05 6.37
C THR A 57 6.09 -0.61 7.70
N LEU A 58 6.89 -1.67 7.66
CA LEU A 58 7.29 -2.45 8.83
C LEU A 58 8.70 -2.11 9.35
N VAL A 59 9.53 -1.51 8.49
CA VAL A 59 10.89 -1.09 8.82
C VAL A 59 11.24 0.16 8.02
N ASN A 60 11.83 1.14 8.68
CA ASN A 60 12.51 2.23 8.00
C ASN A 60 13.87 1.74 7.53
N ARG A 61 14.07 1.65 6.21
CA ARG A 61 15.30 1.09 5.62
C ARG A 61 16.54 1.94 5.85
N PHE A 62 16.36 3.21 6.24
CA PHE A 62 17.43 4.08 6.68
C PHE A 62 17.94 3.74 8.09
N ASP A 63 17.10 3.13 8.93
CA ASP A 63 17.45 2.78 10.32
C ASP A 63 17.97 1.34 10.44
N GLY A 64 17.75 0.51 9.42
CA GLY A 64 18.22 -0.87 9.39
C GLY A 64 17.48 -1.74 8.38
N ASP A 65 17.87 -3.00 8.31
CA ASP A 65 17.23 -3.98 7.45
C ASP A 65 16.26 -4.88 8.23
N GLN A 66 16.65 -5.37 9.42
CA GLN A 66 15.83 -6.27 10.21
C GLN A 66 14.58 -5.59 10.79
N VAL A 67 13.43 -6.27 10.71
CA VAL A 67 12.19 -5.82 11.33
C VAL A 67 12.26 -6.10 12.83
N ARG A 68 12.47 -5.05 13.63
CA ARG A 68 12.63 -5.15 15.10
C ARG A 68 11.35 -4.73 15.84
N LEU A 69 10.22 -5.32 15.45
CA LEU A 69 8.92 -5.07 16.07
C LEU A 69 8.57 -6.20 17.04
N SER A 70 7.90 -5.87 18.14
CA SER A 70 7.28 -6.92 18.96
C SER A 70 6.16 -7.61 18.17
N LYS A 71 5.84 -8.86 18.54
CA LYS A 71 4.74 -9.61 17.91
C LYS A 71 3.43 -8.81 17.90
N GLN A 72 3.12 -8.11 19.00
CA GLN A 72 1.93 -7.29 19.12
C GLN A 72 1.96 -6.09 18.15
N GLN A 73 3.08 -5.36 18.09
CA GLN A 73 3.23 -4.24 17.15
C GLN A 73 3.11 -4.72 15.69
N TYR A 74 3.73 -5.84 15.36
CA TYR A 74 3.69 -6.44 14.02
C TYR A 74 2.26 -6.83 13.62
N GLN A 75 1.49 -7.41 14.53
CA GLN A 75 0.08 -7.74 14.31
C GLN A 75 -0.79 -6.50 14.13
N GLU A 76 -0.58 -5.46 14.94
CA GLU A 76 -1.33 -4.21 14.83
C GLU A 76 -1.05 -3.47 13.51
N LEU A 77 0.21 -3.43 13.06
CA LEU A 77 0.56 -2.79 11.79
C LEU A 77 -0.08 -3.49 10.58
N GLN A 78 -0.05 -4.83 10.54
CA GLN A 78 -0.65 -5.60 9.44
C GLN A 78 -2.15 -5.42 9.29
N LYS A 79 -2.86 -5.07 10.37
CA LYS A 79 -4.31 -4.78 10.31
C LYS A 79 -4.61 -3.42 9.66
N ARG A 80 -3.66 -2.47 9.63
CA ARG A 80 -3.92 -1.10 9.18
C ARG A 80 -4.38 -1.00 7.71
N PRO A 81 -3.73 -1.68 6.74
CA PRO A 81 -4.20 -1.67 5.35
C PRO A 81 -5.62 -2.23 5.20
N GLN A 82 -5.92 -3.32 5.90
CA GLN A 82 -7.24 -3.95 5.88
C GLN A 82 -8.31 -3.02 6.46
N LYS A 83 -8.01 -2.38 7.59
CA LYS A 83 -8.93 -1.41 8.21
C LYS A 83 -9.24 -0.26 7.25
N LEU A 84 -8.21 0.34 6.64
CA LEU A 84 -8.40 1.42 5.67
C LEU A 84 -9.25 0.98 4.48
N ALA A 85 -8.97 -0.19 3.91
CA ALA A 85 -9.74 -0.74 2.79
C ALA A 85 -11.21 -0.97 3.17
N ILE A 86 -11.47 -1.56 4.34
CA ILE A 86 -12.83 -1.78 4.86
C ILE A 86 -13.56 -0.46 5.08
N ASP A 87 -12.90 0.53 5.68
CA ASP A 87 -13.50 1.84 5.94
C ASP A 87 -13.86 2.55 4.62
N PHE A 88 -12.99 2.48 3.60
CA PHE A 88 -13.28 2.99 2.26
C PHE A 88 -14.49 2.28 1.62
N ILE A 89 -14.53 0.94 1.67
CA ILE A 89 -15.64 0.15 1.12
C ILE A 89 -16.96 0.51 1.81
N LYS A 90 -16.98 0.60 3.13
CA LYS A 90 -18.18 0.98 3.91
C LYS A 90 -18.71 2.36 3.50
N GLN A 91 -17.83 3.35 3.37
CA GLN A 91 -18.20 4.70 2.94
C GLN A 91 -18.81 4.69 1.54
N ARG A 92 -18.18 3.98 0.58
CA ARG A 92 -18.68 3.86 -0.79
C ARG A 92 -20.06 3.20 -0.85
N LEU A 93 -20.27 2.10 -0.13
CA LEU A 93 -21.56 1.42 -0.08
C LEU A 93 -22.65 2.31 0.54
N ALA A 94 -22.34 3.03 1.62
CA ALA A 94 -23.28 3.96 2.24
C ALA A 94 -23.70 5.08 1.28
N THR A 95 -22.76 5.65 0.52
CA THR A 95 -23.05 6.66 -0.51
C THR A 95 -23.95 6.13 -1.61
N ILE A 96 -23.69 4.90 -2.09
CA ILE A 96 -24.53 4.26 -3.12
C ILE A 96 -25.97 4.10 -2.61
N ILE A 97 -26.14 3.53 -1.41
CA ILE A 97 -27.46 3.33 -0.79
C ILE A 97 -28.20 4.65 -0.60
N TYR A 98 -27.51 5.71 -0.18
CA TYR A 98 -28.12 7.04 -0.04
C TYR A 98 -28.64 7.56 -1.39
N ASN A 99 -27.82 7.50 -2.44
CA ASN A 99 -28.17 8.01 -3.76
C ASN A 99 -29.34 7.23 -4.41
N ASP A 100 -29.39 5.92 -4.22
CA ASP A 100 -30.49 5.09 -4.72
C ASP A 100 -31.82 5.46 -4.06
N ASN A 101 -31.81 5.70 -2.74
CA ASN A 101 -33.01 6.11 -1.99
C ASN A 101 -33.50 7.51 -2.39
N SER A 102 -32.59 8.47 -2.60
CA SER A 102 -32.94 9.81 -3.08
C SER A 102 -33.51 9.81 -4.50
N SER A 103 -33.00 8.94 -5.37
CA SER A 103 -33.51 8.77 -6.74
C SER A 103 -34.93 8.21 -6.76
N ASN A 104 -35.22 7.24 -5.90
CA ASN A 104 -36.56 6.66 -5.76
C ASN A 104 -37.59 7.65 -5.18
N HIS A 105 -37.19 8.49 -4.22
CA HIS A 105 -38.10 9.50 -3.65
C HIS A 105 -38.49 10.59 -4.67
N ASN A 106 -37.57 11.01 -5.53
CA ASN A 106 -37.87 11.98 -6.59
C ASN A 106 -38.79 11.43 -7.68
N HIS A 107 -38.82 10.11 -7.88
CA HIS A 107 -39.72 9.48 -8.85
C HIS A 107 -41.16 9.32 -8.33
N GLN A 108 -41.37 9.24 -7.00
CA GLN A 108 -42.69 9.19 -6.39
C GLN A 108 -43.37 10.56 -6.28
N ASN A 109 -42.62 11.66 -6.19
CA ASN A 109 -43.17 13.02 -6.12
C ASN A 109 -43.52 13.62 -7.50
N ASN A 110 -43.19 12.94 -8.60
CA ASN A 110 -43.47 13.37 -9.98
C ASN A 110 -44.57 12.53 -10.66
N LYS A 111 -45.36 11.77 -9.89
CA LYS A 111 -46.61 11.12 -10.31
C LYS A 111 -47.77 11.68 -9.51
#